data_AF-A0AAT9WG34-F1
#
_entry.id   AF-A0AAT9WG34-F1
#
_cell.length_a   1.000
_cell.length_b   1.000
_cell.length_c   1.000
_cell.angle_alpha   90.00
_cell.angle_beta   90.00
_cell.angle_gamma   90.00
#
_symmetry.space_group_name_H-M   'P 1'
#
loop_
_entity.id
_entity.type
_entity.pdbx_description
1 polymer ?
#
loop_
_entity_poly.entity_id
_entity_poly.type
_entity_poly.pdbx_seq_one_letter_code
_entity_poly.pdbx_strand_id
1 'polypeptide(L)'
;MTEYGKRGPNRTGLIVTVALHLLLIAIYFLQPHREKHAPPPAGSTMVYIAPLPTGKPKPKAQQQQAPKKTPKTPPVRIQRLPNTITLPNEKPVEVVKEEPKPVTQPPPPEMDMQAYIEARRKARGARDPGDSPSEESESARATRIATANIAAANGRTHGDDKNETGGVFSLSNKTFHSADLKFRGWNPNFKRRWLQQVTVEQGAEVDVETAIIKKMIELIRKEKTGDFEWNSHRLQRVVTMSARPQDTAELQAFLFREMFPDYKPPGR
;
A
#
# COMPACT_ATOMS: atom_id res chain seq x y z
N MET A 1 18.19 11.49 -81.03
CA MET A 1 16.80 11.03 -80.87
C MET A 1 16.85 9.65 -80.23
N THR A 2 16.54 9.55 -78.94
CA THR A 2 16.46 8.26 -78.23
C THR A 2 15.02 8.10 -77.75
N GLU A 3 14.32 7.17 -78.40
CA GLU A 3 12.96 6.79 -78.08
C GLU A 3 12.96 5.99 -76.78
N TYR A 4 12.57 6.63 -75.68
CA TYR A 4 12.47 5.97 -74.37
C TYR A 4 11.20 5.11 -74.32
N GLY A 5 11.42 3.80 -74.31
CA GLY A 5 10.39 2.77 -74.32
C GLY A 5 9.43 2.87 -73.13
N LYS A 6 8.14 2.93 -73.44
CA LYS A 6 7.03 2.62 -72.52
C LYS A 6 7.11 1.14 -72.10
N ARG A 7 7.89 0.81 -71.08
CA ARG A 7 7.71 -0.45 -70.33
C ARG A 7 6.64 -0.22 -69.28
N GLY A 8 5.46 -0.80 -69.50
CA GLY A 8 4.43 -0.90 -68.46
C GLY A 8 4.94 -1.69 -67.25
N PRO A 9 4.31 -1.55 -66.08
CA PRO A 9 4.76 -2.20 -64.86
C PRO A 9 4.86 -3.72 -65.03
N ASN A 10 5.95 -4.31 -64.56
CA ASN A 10 6.22 -5.75 -64.62
C ASN A 10 5.15 -6.49 -63.82
N ARG A 11 4.08 -6.94 -64.50
CA ARG A 11 2.93 -7.62 -63.90
C ARG A 11 3.36 -8.84 -63.07
N THR A 12 4.41 -9.52 -63.51
CA THR A 12 5.03 -10.64 -62.79
C THR A 12 5.63 -10.20 -61.46
N GLY A 13 6.35 -9.08 -61.42
CA GLY A 13 6.89 -8.50 -60.17
C GLY A 13 5.79 -8.09 -59.20
N LEU A 14 4.72 -7.46 -59.71
CA LEU A 14 3.57 -7.08 -58.89
C LEU A 14 2.90 -8.31 -58.26
N ILE A 15 2.65 -9.36 -59.05
CA ILE A 15 2.05 -10.61 -58.57
C ILE A 15 2.93 -11.28 -57.50
N VAL A 16 4.25 -11.31 -57.69
CA VAL A 16 5.19 -11.88 -56.70
C VAL A 16 5.17 -11.09 -55.39
N THR A 17 5.18 -9.76 -55.45
CA THR A 17 5.13 -8.93 -54.24
C THR A 17 3.81 -9.07 -53.48
N VAL A 18 2.68 -9.16 -54.19
CA VAL A 18 1.36 -9.38 -53.59
C VAL A 18 1.28 -10.77 -52.96
N ALA A 19 1.78 -11.81 -53.65
CA ALA A 19 1.84 -13.17 -53.10
C ALA A 19 2.71 -13.25 -51.85
N LEU A 20 3.86 -12.56 -51.81
CA LEU A 20 4.73 -12.49 -50.63
C LEU A 20 4.02 -11.84 -49.44
N HIS A 21 3.30 -10.74 -49.66
CA HIS A 21 2.56 -10.06 -48.59
C HIS A 21 1.41 -10.92 -48.07
N LEU A 22 0.66 -11.60 -48.94
CA LEU A 22 -0.39 -12.52 -48.54
C LEU A 22 0.16 -13.71 -47.74
N LEU A 23 1.34 -14.22 -48.12
CA LEU A 23 2.04 -15.27 -47.38
C LEU A 23 2.47 -14.80 -45.98
N LEU A 24 3.02 -13.59 -45.85
CA LEU A 24 3.38 -13.04 -44.54
C LEU A 24 2.16 -12.83 -43.63
N ILE A 25 1.04 -12.36 -44.19
CA ILE A 25 -0.21 -12.21 -43.45
C ILE A 25 -0.74 -13.59 -43.01
N ALA A 26 -0.70 -14.59 -43.89
CA ALA A 26 -1.10 -15.95 -43.54
C ALA A 26 -0.22 -16.53 -42.41
N ILE A 27 1.11 -16.33 -42.47
CA ILE A 27 2.01 -16.74 -41.38
C ILE A 27 1.68 -16.02 -40.08
N TYR A 28 1.39 -14.72 -40.12
CA TYR A 28 1.02 -13.94 -38.93
C TYR A 28 -0.25 -14.49 -38.26
N PHE A 29 -1.27 -14.84 -39.03
CA PHE A 29 -2.50 -15.44 -38.49
C PHE A 29 -2.33 -16.89 -38.02
N LEU A 30 -1.43 -17.65 -38.64
CA LEU A 30 -1.16 -19.04 -38.25
C LEU A 30 -0.13 -19.17 -37.11
N GLN A 31 0.51 -18.07 -36.67
CA GLN A 31 1.38 -18.10 -35.50
C GLN A 31 0.54 -18.22 -34.22
N PRO A 32 0.59 -19.36 -33.49
CA PRO A 32 -0.02 -19.43 -32.17
C PRO A 32 0.70 -18.42 -31.29
N HIS A 33 -0.06 -17.52 -30.66
CA HIS A 33 0.47 -16.58 -29.69
C HIS A 33 1.13 -17.38 -28.57
N ARG A 34 2.47 -17.52 -28.65
CA ARG A 34 3.23 -18.17 -27.59
C ARG A 34 3.23 -17.22 -26.41
N GLU A 35 2.33 -17.49 -25.46
CA GLU A 35 2.35 -16.84 -24.17
C GLU A 35 3.75 -16.97 -23.60
N LYS A 36 4.44 -15.84 -23.47
CA LYS A 36 5.73 -15.78 -22.79
C LYS A 36 5.44 -15.93 -21.30
N HIS A 37 5.32 -17.17 -20.83
CA HIS A 37 5.36 -17.44 -19.41
C HIS A 37 6.72 -16.95 -18.90
N ALA A 38 6.70 -15.99 -17.99
CA ALA A 38 7.90 -15.62 -17.25
C ALA A 38 8.46 -16.90 -16.60
N PRO A 39 9.79 -17.11 -16.60
CA PRO A 39 10.37 -18.21 -15.85
C PRO A 39 9.89 -18.13 -14.40
N PRO A 40 9.50 -19.27 -13.77
CA PRO A 40 9.11 -19.26 -12.38
C PRO A 40 10.26 -18.66 -11.55
N PRO A 41 9.97 -17.85 -10.51
CA PRO A 41 11.00 -17.25 -9.68
C PRO A 41 11.88 -18.36 -9.11
N ALA A 42 13.16 -18.36 -9.51
CA ALA A 42 14.18 -19.23 -8.96
C ALA A 42 14.45 -18.76 -7.51
N GLY A 43 13.67 -19.28 -6.57
CA GLY A 43 13.79 -18.87 -5.17
C GLY A 43 12.66 -19.27 -4.24
N SER A 44 11.80 -20.23 -4.60
CA SER A 44 10.94 -20.86 -3.59
C SER A 44 11.81 -21.73 -2.69
N THR A 45 12.18 -21.19 -1.53
CA THR A 45 12.73 -21.97 -0.42
C THR A 45 11.70 -23.04 -0.06
N MET A 46 11.92 -24.26 -0.58
CA MET A 46 11.15 -25.43 -0.16
C MET A 46 11.48 -25.70 1.31
N VAL A 47 10.63 -25.25 2.22
CA VAL A 47 10.69 -25.66 3.63
C VAL A 47 10.22 -27.10 3.68
N TYR A 48 11.18 -28.02 3.77
CA TYR A 48 10.91 -29.43 3.92
C TYR A 48 10.32 -29.67 5.31
N ILE A 49 8.99 -29.78 5.40
CA ILE A 49 8.33 -30.20 6.63
C ILE A 49 8.55 -31.71 6.71
N ALA A 50 9.45 -32.15 7.60
CA ALA A 50 9.66 -33.57 7.82
C ALA A 50 8.32 -34.23 8.20
N PRO A 51 7.90 -35.32 7.54
CA PRO A 51 6.70 -36.04 7.93
C PRO A 51 6.90 -36.62 9.34
N LEU A 52 5.90 -36.42 10.21
CA LEU A 52 5.89 -36.94 11.57
C LEU A 52 6.14 -38.46 11.57
N PRO A 53 7.16 -38.96 12.30
CA PRO A 53 7.34 -40.39 12.47
C PRO A 53 6.20 -40.97 13.31
N THR A 54 5.48 -41.92 12.72
CA THR A 54 4.44 -42.72 13.36
C THR A 54 5.06 -43.76 14.30
N GLY A 55 4.94 -43.51 15.60
CA GLY A 55 4.66 -44.50 16.65
C GLY A 55 5.73 -45.51 17.09
N LYS A 56 6.15 -45.41 18.38
CA LYS A 56 5.99 -46.43 19.46
C LYS A 56 6.70 -45.98 20.77
N PRO A 57 6.40 -46.59 21.94
CA PRO A 57 6.06 -45.87 23.18
C PRO A 57 7.24 -45.48 24.10
N LYS A 58 6.93 -44.54 25.00
CA LYS A 58 7.80 -43.88 26.00
C LYS A 58 8.54 -44.84 26.95
N PRO A 59 9.84 -44.59 27.21
CA PRO A 59 10.48 -44.89 28.47
C PRO A 59 10.61 -43.64 29.37
N LYS A 60 10.33 -43.86 30.66
CA LYS A 60 10.58 -43.07 31.89
C LYS A 60 11.13 -41.63 31.77
N ALA A 61 10.37 -40.72 32.38
CA ALA A 61 10.77 -39.37 32.72
C ALA A 61 12.07 -39.33 33.54
N GLN A 62 13.12 -38.74 32.97
CA GLN A 62 14.20 -38.14 33.74
C GLN A 62 13.79 -36.70 34.09
N GLN A 63 13.80 -36.40 35.38
CA GLN A 63 13.63 -35.05 35.92
C GLN A 63 14.67 -34.11 35.28
N GLN A 64 14.21 -33.22 34.41
CA GLN A 64 14.99 -32.06 34.02
C GLN A 64 14.91 -31.02 35.13
N GLN A 65 16.10 -30.68 35.64
CA GLN A 65 16.34 -29.67 36.63
C GLN A 65 15.83 -28.30 36.16
N ALA A 66 15.29 -27.53 37.10
CA ALA A 66 14.74 -26.21 36.86
C ALA A 66 15.77 -25.28 36.18
N PRO A 67 15.34 -24.41 35.25
CA PRO A 67 16.22 -23.45 34.60
C PRO A 67 16.75 -22.43 35.61
N LYS A 68 18.07 -22.22 35.59
CA LYS A 68 18.76 -21.17 36.36
C LYS A 68 18.17 -19.81 36.00
N LYS A 69 17.70 -19.09 37.03
CA LYS A 69 17.23 -17.71 36.93
C LYS A 69 18.36 -16.82 36.42
N THR A 70 18.14 -16.13 35.30
CA THR A 70 18.96 -14.99 34.89
C THR A 70 18.68 -13.79 35.82
N PRO A 71 19.70 -12.98 36.19
CA PRO A 71 19.49 -11.81 37.02
C PRO A 71 18.67 -10.76 36.26
N LYS A 72 17.55 -10.32 36.85
CA LYS A 72 16.79 -9.16 36.38
C LYS A 72 17.60 -7.90 36.71
N THR A 73 17.95 -7.13 35.69
CA THR A 73 18.42 -5.74 35.85
C THR A 73 17.33 -4.91 36.53
N PRO A 74 17.69 -4.02 37.48
CA PRO A 74 16.71 -3.16 38.14
C PRO A 74 16.15 -2.13 37.13
N PRO A 75 14.84 -1.82 37.17
CA PRO A 75 14.29 -0.76 36.33
C PRO A 75 14.85 0.59 36.78
N VAL A 76 15.39 1.36 35.83
CA VAL A 76 15.79 2.75 36.03
C VAL A 76 14.55 3.55 36.43
N ARG A 77 14.55 4.08 37.66
CA ARG A 77 13.47 4.92 38.18
C ARG A 77 13.65 6.32 37.60
N ILE A 78 12.96 6.62 36.51
CA ILE A 78 12.88 7.97 35.96
C ILE A 78 12.11 8.83 36.96
N GLN A 79 12.77 9.86 37.52
CA GLN A 79 12.11 10.88 38.34
C GLN A 79 11.20 11.71 37.43
N ARG A 80 9.90 11.74 37.72
CA ARG A 80 8.98 12.67 37.05
C ARG A 80 9.29 14.08 37.55
N LEU A 81 9.48 15.02 36.63
CA LEU A 81 9.52 16.43 36.95
C LEU A 81 8.18 16.85 37.59
N PRO A 82 8.19 17.77 38.56
CA PRO A 82 6.96 18.30 39.13
C PRO A 82 6.18 19.07 38.06
N ASN A 83 4.88 18.79 37.96
CA ASN A 83 3.95 19.52 37.10
C ASN A 83 3.86 20.98 37.57
N THR A 84 4.62 21.87 36.94
CA THR A 84 4.42 23.32 37.09
C THR A 84 3.56 23.80 35.93
N ILE A 85 2.26 23.54 36.06
CA ILE A 85 1.23 24.34 35.38
C ILE A 85 0.53 25.07 36.50
N THR A 86 0.98 26.29 36.75
CA THR A 86 0.25 27.26 37.56
C THR A 86 -1.02 27.62 36.80
N LEU A 87 -2.13 26.96 37.12
CA LEU A 87 -3.45 27.45 36.73
C LEU A 87 -3.70 28.77 37.50
N PRO A 88 -4.04 29.88 36.84
CA PRO A 88 -4.49 31.07 37.54
C PRO A 88 -5.78 30.75 38.31
N ASN A 89 -5.80 31.10 39.59
CA ASN A 89 -6.94 30.93 40.48
C ASN A 89 -8.01 31.97 40.11
N GLU A 90 -8.87 31.64 39.16
CA GLU A 90 -10.04 32.43 38.83
C GLU A 90 -11.12 32.17 39.89
N LYS A 91 -11.44 33.20 40.68
CA LYS A 91 -12.51 33.16 41.67
C LYS A 91 -13.84 32.85 40.96
N PRO A 92 -14.59 31.82 41.37
CA PRO A 92 -15.92 31.58 40.81
C PRO A 92 -16.81 32.80 41.07
N VAL A 93 -17.29 33.42 39.99
CA VAL A 93 -18.42 34.34 40.06
C VAL A 93 -19.65 33.50 40.38
N GLU A 94 -20.37 33.90 41.43
CA GLU A 94 -21.68 33.35 41.79
C GLU A 94 -22.65 33.54 40.62
N VAL A 95 -22.75 32.54 39.76
CA VAL A 95 -23.84 32.42 38.81
C VAL A 95 -25.06 31.97 39.61
N VAL A 96 -26.03 32.87 39.69
CA VAL A 96 -27.37 32.64 40.25
C VAL A 96 -27.87 31.26 39.81
N LYS A 97 -28.04 30.38 40.79
CA LYS A 97 -28.62 29.06 40.62
C LYS A 97 -30.10 29.25 40.31
N GLU A 98 -30.46 29.27 39.03
CA GLU A 98 -31.85 29.12 38.62
C GLU A 98 -32.33 27.71 39.01
N GLU A 99 -33.41 27.66 39.78
CA GLU A 99 -34.04 26.42 40.24
C GLU A 99 -34.50 25.59 39.02
N PRO A 100 -34.14 24.30 38.93
CA PRO A 100 -34.65 23.45 37.87
C PRO A 100 -36.15 23.23 38.07
N LYS A 101 -36.95 23.74 37.12
CA LYS A 101 -38.37 23.41 37.02
C LYS A 101 -38.54 21.88 37.02
N PRO A 102 -39.47 21.32 37.80
CA PRO A 102 -39.74 19.89 37.81
C PRO A 102 -40.11 19.43 36.40
N VAL A 103 -39.29 18.53 35.83
CA VAL A 103 -39.64 17.81 34.60
C VAL A 103 -40.71 16.80 34.98
N THR A 104 -41.93 17.04 34.54
CA THR A 104 -43.03 16.08 34.56
C THR A 104 -42.59 14.84 33.77
N GLN A 105 -42.29 13.74 34.46
CA GLN A 105 -42.11 12.45 33.80
C GLN A 105 -43.48 11.97 33.31
N PRO A 106 -43.63 11.58 32.04
CA PRO A 106 -44.87 10.95 31.58
C PRO A 106 -45.07 9.61 32.32
N PRO A 107 -46.32 9.21 32.58
CA PRO A 107 -46.62 7.94 33.24
C PRO A 107 -46.05 6.77 32.44
N PRO A 108 -45.60 5.68 33.12
CA PRO A 108 -45.04 4.53 32.45
C PRO A 108 -46.09 3.95 31.47
N PRO A 109 -45.68 3.57 30.25
CA PRO A 109 -46.60 2.91 29.33
C PRO A 109 -47.10 1.62 29.97
N GLU A 110 -48.37 1.30 29.73
CA GLU A 110 -48.94 -0.01 30.04
C GLU A 110 -48.23 -1.07 29.19
N MET A 111 -47.11 -1.59 29.69
CA MET A 111 -46.36 -2.64 29.03
C MET A 111 -46.96 -3.99 29.42
N ASP A 112 -47.23 -4.85 28.44
CA ASP A 112 -47.55 -6.26 28.67
C ASP A 112 -46.51 -6.90 29.60
N MET A 113 -46.95 -7.73 30.54
CA MET A 113 -46.06 -8.32 31.55
C MET A 113 -44.83 -9.02 30.95
N GLN A 114 -44.93 -9.56 29.73
CA GLN A 114 -43.79 -10.12 28.99
C GLN A 114 -42.73 -9.07 28.64
N ALA A 115 -43.15 -7.92 28.10
CA ALA A 115 -42.25 -6.83 27.75
C ALA A 115 -41.57 -6.22 28.99
N TYR A 116 -42.28 -6.18 30.14
CA TYR A 116 -41.71 -5.73 31.41
C TYR A 116 -40.60 -6.66 31.92
N ILE A 117 -40.80 -7.98 31.81
CA ILE A 117 -39.80 -8.99 32.23
C ILE A 117 -38.54 -8.91 31.35
N GLU A 118 -38.69 -8.73 30.04
CA GLU A 118 -37.58 -8.56 29.11
C GLU A 118 -36.79 -7.28 29.35
N ALA A 119 -37.47 -6.15 29.56
CA ALA A 119 -36.82 -4.89 29.92
C ALA A 119 -36.02 -5.01 31.22
N ARG A 120 -36.59 -5.69 32.23
CA ARG A 120 -35.90 -5.92 33.50
C ARG A 120 -34.78 -6.97 33.41
N ARG A 121 -34.84 -7.88 32.43
CA ARG A 121 -33.76 -8.81 32.10
C ARG A 121 -32.59 -8.08 31.41
N LYS A 122 -32.89 -7.20 30.44
CA LYS A 122 -31.91 -6.32 29.78
C LYS A 122 -31.25 -5.32 30.75
N ALA A 123 -32.03 -4.70 31.64
CA ALA A 123 -31.50 -3.79 32.66
C ALA A 123 -30.54 -4.47 33.65
N ARG A 124 -30.68 -5.80 33.84
CA ARG A 124 -29.77 -6.62 34.65
C ARG A 124 -28.63 -7.24 33.84
N GLY A 125 -28.47 -6.87 32.57
CA GLY A 125 -27.40 -7.35 31.70
C GLY A 125 -27.48 -8.83 31.33
N ALA A 126 -28.63 -9.48 31.51
CA ALA A 126 -28.79 -10.87 31.12
C ALA A 126 -28.92 -10.97 29.59
N ARG A 127 -27.89 -11.56 28.98
CA ARG A 127 -27.79 -11.84 27.54
C ARG A 127 -28.80 -12.92 27.13
N ASP A 128 -29.35 -12.81 25.92
CA ASP A 128 -30.35 -13.74 25.39
C ASP A 128 -29.85 -15.19 25.44
N PRO A 129 -30.71 -16.18 25.78
CA PRO A 129 -30.32 -17.58 25.84
C PRO A 129 -29.98 -18.21 24.47
N GLY A 130 -30.02 -17.43 23.38
CA GLY A 130 -29.54 -17.79 22.05
C GLY A 130 -28.24 -17.11 21.61
N ASP A 131 -27.66 -16.25 22.43
CA ASP A 131 -26.40 -15.52 22.15
C ASP A 131 -25.30 -15.89 23.16
N SER A 132 -25.26 -17.17 23.54
CA SER A 132 -24.03 -17.78 24.03
C SER A 132 -23.10 -17.96 22.82
N PRO A 133 -21.84 -17.47 22.86
CA PRO A 133 -20.88 -17.87 21.86
C PRO A 133 -20.75 -19.38 21.99
N SER A 134 -21.22 -20.12 20.99
CA SER A 134 -20.96 -21.54 20.89
C SER A 134 -19.45 -21.72 21.05
N GLU A 135 -19.04 -22.66 21.90
CA GLU A 135 -17.63 -22.97 22.08
C GLU A 135 -17.06 -23.27 20.69
N GLU A 136 -16.28 -22.32 20.16
CA GLU A 136 -15.69 -22.49 18.84
C GLU A 136 -14.90 -23.78 18.84
N SER A 137 -15.31 -24.73 17.99
CA SER A 137 -14.60 -25.98 17.80
C SER A 137 -13.14 -25.69 17.50
N GLU A 138 -12.23 -26.56 17.94
CA GLU A 138 -10.79 -26.37 17.69
C GLU A 138 -10.48 -26.24 16.18
N SER A 139 -11.29 -26.87 15.32
CA SER A 139 -11.23 -26.72 13.87
C SER A 139 -11.64 -25.33 13.37
N ALA A 140 -12.65 -24.70 13.99
CA ALA A 140 -13.03 -23.32 13.70
C ALA A 140 -11.95 -22.31 14.16
N ARG A 141 -11.30 -22.57 15.30
CA ARG A 141 -10.17 -21.76 15.76
C ARG A 141 -8.95 -21.89 14.85
N ALA A 142 -8.61 -23.12 14.46
CA ALA A 142 -7.48 -23.39 13.56
C ALA A 142 -7.68 -22.73 12.18
N THR A 143 -8.89 -22.83 11.60
CA THR A 143 -9.21 -22.19 10.32
C THR A 143 -9.20 -20.66 10.41
N ARG A 144 -9.66 -20.07 11.52
CA ARG A 144 -9.54 -18.63 11.76
C ARG A 144 -8.09 -18.16 11.85
N ILE A 145 -7.24 -18.89 12.57
CA ILE A 145 -5.82 -18.57 12.68
C ILE A 145 -5.12 -18.70 11.33
N ALA A 146 -5.41 -19.76 10.57
CA ALA A 146 -4.86 -19.97 9.24
C ALA A 146 -5.28 -18.85 8.27
N THR A 147 -6.56 -18.48 8.24
CA THR A 147 -7.06 -17.40 7.39
C THR A 147 -6.51 -16.03 7.80
N ALA A 148 -6.37 -15.75 9.10
CA ALA A 148 -5.72 -14.54 9.60
C ALA A 148 -4.24 -14.46 9.19
N ASN A 149 -3.50 -15.58 9.26
CA ASN A 149 -2.10 -15.63 8.86
C ASN A 149 -1.94 -15.49 7.33
N ILE A 150 -2.81 -16.10 6.53
CA ILE A 150 -2.83 -15.94 5.07
C ILE A 150 -3.18 -14.49 4.70
N ALA A 151 -4.18 -13.89 5.35
CA ALA A 151 -4.55 -12.49 5.13
C ALA A 151 -3.42 -11.53 5.53
N ALA A 152 -2.73 -11.79 6.64
CA ALA A 152 -1.58 -11.00 7.08
C ALA A 152 -0.38 -11.14 6.14
N ALA A 153 -0.09 -12.35 5.64
CA ALA A 153 1.00 -12.59 4.70
C ALA A 153 0.75 -11.94 3.33
N ASN A 154 -0.48 -12.05 2.82
CA ASN A 154 -0.88 -11.44 1.55
C ASN A 154 -1.01 -9.91 1.66
N GLY A 155 -1.45 -9.40 2.82
CA GLY A 155 -1.58 -7.97 3.09
C GLY A 155 -0.25 -7.23 3.22
N ARG A 156 0.81 -7.89 3.73
CA ARG A 156 2.15 -7.28 3.86
C ARG A 156 2.95 -7.27 2.55
N THR A 157 2.62 -8.13 1.59
CA THR A 157 3.44 -8.31 0.37
C THR A 157 2.81 -7.65 -0.87
N HIS A 158 1.50 -7.43 -0.87
CA HIS A 158 0.76 -6.84 -2.01
C HIS A 158 -0.18 -5.67 -1.63
N GLY A 159 -0.13 -5.23 -0.37
CA GLY A 159 -1.12 -4.30 0.20
C GLY A 159 -0.69 -2.85 0.36
N ASP A 160 0.60 -2.51 0.20
CA ASP A 160 1.07 -1.12 0.32
C ASP A 160 0.47 -0.25 -0.81
N ASP A 161 0.45 -0.80 -2.03
CA ASP A 161 -0.12 -0.17 -3.22
C ASP A 161 -1.60 0.24 -3.10
N LYS A 162 -2.35 -0.32 -2.13
CA LYS A 162 -3.80 -0.09 -2.02
C LYS A 162 -4.13 1.22 -1.31
N ASN A 163 -3.24 1.69 -0.43
CA ASN A 163 -3.41 2.90 0.36
C ASN A 163 -2.40 4.01 0.02
N GLU A 164 -1.44 3.74 -0.87
CA GLU A 164 -0.61 4.75 -1.52
C GLU A 164 -1.46 5.74 -2.35
N THR A 165 -2.00 6.73 -1.66
CA THR A 165 -2.68 7.89 -2.23
C THR A 165 -1.86 9.10 -1.83
N GLY A 166 -1.50 9.97 -2.78
CA GLY A 166 -0.71 11.17 -2.47
C GLY A 166 0.51 11.40 -3.37
N GLY A 167 0.47 10.98 -4.63
CA GLY A 167 1.54 11.31 -5.58
C GLY A 167 2.81 10.48 -5.38
N VAL A 168 2.67 9.19 -5.11
CA VAL A 168 3.83 8.32 -4.90
C VAL A 168 4.48 8.03 -6.25
N PHE A 169 5.81 8.20 -6.31
CA PHE A 169 6.62 7.82 -7.45
C PHE A 169 7.50 6.64 -7.06
N SER A 170 7.47 5.61 -7.89
CA SER A 170 8.29 4.41 -7.70
C SER A 170 9.19 4.24 -8.91
N LEU A 171 10.49 4.09 -8.65
CA LEU A 171 11.46 3.85 -9.70
C LEU A 171 11.67 2.34 -9.86
N SER A 172 11.62 1.86 -11.09
CA SER A 172 11.93 0.48 -11.46
C SER A 172 12.94 0.43 -12.60
N ASN A 173 13.69 -0.66 -12.71
CA ASN A 173 14.61 -0.93 -13.81
C ASN A 173 15.55 0.25 -14.15
N LYS A 174 16.19 0.85 -13.15
CA LYS A 174 17.16 1.93 -13.36
C LYS A 174 18.45 1.37 -13.98
N THR A 175 18.78 1.87 -15.17
CA THR A 175 20.04 1.66 -15.88
C THR A 175 20.82 2.99 -15.87
N PHE A 176 22.04 3.01 -16.41
CA PHE A 176 22.84 4.24 -16.56
C PHE A 176 22.21 5.29 -17.48
N HIS A 177 21.40 4.86 -18.46
CA HIS A 177 20.82 5.75 -19.48
C HIS A 177 19.29 5.79 -19.47
N SER A 178 18.63 4.89 -18.75
CA SER A 178 17.17 4.79 -18.75
C SER A 178 16.63 4.33 -17.41
N ALA A 179 15.36 4.64 -17.14
CA ALA A 179 14.64 4.08 -16.00
C ALA A 179 13.12 4.08 -16.23
N ASP A 180 12.42 3.13 -15.60
CA ASP A 180 10.97 3.09 -15.62
C ASP A 180 10.41 3.81 -14.39
N LEU A 181 9.77 4.96 -14.62
CA LEU A 181 9.10 5.74 -13.60
C LEU A 181 7.63 5.34 -13.54
N LYS A 182 7.20 4.85 -12.37
CA LYS A 182 5.79 4.56 -12.08
C LYS A 182 5.24 5.69 -11.23
N PHE A 183 4.19 6.35 -11.73
CA PHE A 183 3.51 7.42 -11.02
C PHE A 183 2.10 7.00 -10.63
N ARG A 184 1.77 7.29 -9.37
CA ARG A 184 0.42 7.13 -8.82
C ARG A 184 -0.11 8.47 -8.36
N GLY A 185 -1.21 8.92 -8.99
CA GLY A 185 -1.78 10.23 -8.75
C GLY A 185 -2.32 10.48 -7.34
N TRP A 186 -2.85 11.69 -7.14
CA TRP A 186 -3.31 12.19 -5.85
C TRP A 186 -4.77 11.89 -5.53
N ASN A 187 -5.55 11.40 -6.48
CA ASN A 187 -6.98 11.19 -6.25
C ASN A 187 -7.27 9.72 -5.82
N PRO A 188 -7.89 9.52 -4.63
CA PRO A 188 -8.14 8.21 -4.03
C PRO A 188 -9.25 7.40 -4.73
N ASN A 189 -10.08 8.05 -5.54
CA ASN A 189 -11.35 7.47 -6.00
C ASN A 189 -11.21 6.54 -7.21
N PHE A 190 -9.99 6.16 -7.57
CA PHE A 190 -9.72 5.50 -8.83
C PHE A 190 -9.60 4.00 -8.70
N LYS A 191 -10.75 3.32 -8.65
CA LYS A 191 -10.88 1.85 -8.83
C LYS A 191 -10.30 1.35 -10.17
N ARG A 192 -9.93 2.24 -11.10
CA ARG A 192 -9.19 1.95 -12.32
C ARG A 192 -7.82 2.63 -12.23
N ARG A 193 -6.82 1.84 -11.84
CA ARG A 193 -5.41 2.19 -11.65
C ARG A 193 -4.85 2.87 -12.91
N TRP A 194 -4.81 4.19 -12.94
CA TRP A 194 -3.98 4.92 -13.91
C TRP A 194 -2.56 5.01 -13.33
N LEU A 195 -1.93 3.85 -13.16
CA LEU A 195 -0.50 3.77 -12.94
C LEU A 195 0.16 4.23 -14.24
N GLN A 196 0.65 5.47 -14.29
CA GLN A 196 1.41 5.93 -15.44
C GLN A 196 2.81 5.37 -15.30
N GLN A 197 3.11 4.32 -16.05
CA GLN A 197 4.48 3.87 -16.24
C GLN A 197 5.05 4.59 -17.45
N VAL A 198 6.08 5.40 -17.20
CA VAL A 198 6.79 6.18 -18.21
C VAL A 198 8.25 5.75 -18.18
N THR A 199 8.73 5.24 -19.30
CA THR A 199 10.16 5.00 -19.48
C THR A 199 10.84 6.33 -19.78
N VAL A 200 11.81 6.70 -18.95
CA VAL A 200 12.59 7.92 -19.06
C VAL A 200 13.98 7.56 -19.55
N GLU A 201 14.36 8.13 -20.67
CA GLU A 201 15.72 8.05 -21.23
C GLU A 201 16.49 9.33 -20.86
N GLN A 202 17.80 9.21 -20.64
CA GLN A 202 18.70 10.32 -20.30
C GLN A 202 18.68 11.42 -21.37
N GLY A 203 18.65 11.02 -22.65
CA GLY A 203 18.56 11.96 -23.78
C GLY A 203 19.71 12.96 -23.80
N ALA A 204 19.37 14.24 -23.68
CA ALA A 204 20.32 15.37 -23.71
C ALA A 204 20.80 15.82 -22.32
N GLU A 205 20.33 15.17 -21.25
CA GLU A 205 20.70 15.52 -19.88
C GLU A 205 22.05 14.91 -19.49
N VAL A 206 22.76 15.57 -18.57
CA VAL A 206 24.08 15.11 -18.10
C VAL A 206 23.95 13.75 -17.40
N ASP A 207 22.90 13.54 -16.61
CA ASP A 207 22.64 12.29 -15.90
C ASP A 207 21.19 11.83 -16.05
N VAL A 208 20.98 10.51 -15.94
CA VAL A 208 19.64 9.89 -15.94
C VAL A 208 18.81 10.36 -14.74
N GLU A 209 19.41 10.62 -13.58
CA GLU A 209 18.72 11.10 -12.38
C GLU A 209 18.08 12.48 -12.62
N THR A 210 18.80 13.37 -13.31
CA THR A 210 18.28 14.70 -13.67
C THR A 210 17.11 14.59 -14.64
N ALA A 211 17.21 13.69 -15.64
CA ALA A 211 16.12 13.43 -16.58
C ALA A 211 14.88 12.87 -15.87
N ILE A 212 15.06 11.93 -14.94
CA ILE A 212 13.98 11.34 -14.15
C ILE A 212 13.24 12.43 -13.37
N ILE A 213 13.96 13.28 -12.63
CA ILE A 213 13.31 14.32 -11.81
C ILE A 213 12.61 15.37 -12.65
N LYS A 214 13.20 15.78 -13.79
CA LYS A 214 12.52 16.66 -14.74
C LYS A 214 11.20 16.05 -15.24
N LYS A 215 11.20 14.74 -15.55
CA LYS A 215 9.97 14.04 -15.93
C LYS A 215 8.98 13.87 -14.79
N MET A 216 9.44 13.66 -13.56
CA MET A 216 8.56 13.68 -12.39
C MET A 216 7.87 15.03 -12.28
N ILE A 217 8.60 16.14 -12.29
CA ILE A 217 8.02 17.50 -12.18
C ILE A 217 7.02 17.77 -13.31
N GLU A 218 7.30 17.32 -14.53
CA GLU A 218 6.35 17.43 -15.65
C GLU A 218 5.04 16.67 -15.37
N LEU A 219 5.11 15.45 -14.83
CA LEU A 219 3.93 14.66 -14.46
C LEU A 219 3.16 15.32 -13.30
N ILE A 220 3.86 15.82 -12.28
CA ILE A 220 3.24 16.54 -11.16
C ILE A 220 2.46 17.74 -11.70
N ARG A 221 3.08 18.55 -12.56
CA ARG A 221 2.45 19.76 -13.13
C ARG A 221 1.23 19.48 -14.00
N LYS A 222 1.15 18.30 -14.61
CA LYS A 222 -0.04 17.87 -15.38
C LYS A 222 -1.24 17.62 -14.47
N GLU A 223 -1.03 17.15 -13.23
CA GLU A 223 -2.12 16.84 -12.30
C GLU A 223 -2.37 17.98 -11.29
N LYS A 224 -1.32 18.67 -10.85
CA LYS A 224 -1.34 19.74 -9.84
C LYS A 224 -0.47 20.90 -10.27
N THR A 225 -1.06 22.08 -10.42
CA THR A 225 -0.37 23.31 -10.83
C THR A 225 0.01 24.23 -9.67
N GLY A 226 -0.53 23.97 -8.48
CA GLY A 226 -0.28 24.76 -7.27
C GLY A 226 0.42 23.94 -6.19
N ASP A 227 0.00 24.17 -4.95
CA ASP A 227 0.58 23.52 -3.79
C ASP A 227 -0.07 22.14 -3.63
N PHE A 228 0.72 21.14 -3.28
CA PHE A 228 0.28 19.75 -3.14
C PHE A 228 0.96 19.06 -1.96
N GLU A 229 0.29 18.02 -1.48
CA GLU A 229 0.76 17.19 -0.37
C GLU A 229 1.58 16.02 -0.90
N TRP A 230 2.89 16.03 -0.68
CA TRP A 230 3.79 14.95 -1.06
C TRP A 230 3.93 13.94 0.08
N ASN A 231 3.70 12.64 -0.18
CA ASN A 231 4.03 11.61 0.78
C ASN A 231 5.53 11.24 0.70
N SER A 232 6.33 11.70 1.68
CA SER A 232 7.76 11.40 1.73
C SER A 232 8.03 10.10 2.45
N HIS A 233 8.62 9.13 1.74
CA HIS A 233 9.11 7.89 2.33
C HIS A 233 10.35 8.13 3.20
N ARG A 234 11.22 9.10 2.86
CA ARG A 234 12.38 9.41 3.70
C ARG A 234 11.97 9.97 5.06
N LEU A 235 10.99 10.87 5.06
CA LEU A 235 10.54 11.57 6.27
C LEU A 235 9.36 10.87 6.97
N GLN A 236 8.80 9.82 6.36
CA GLN A 236 7.62 9.08 6.84
C GLN A 236 6.45 10.00 7.19
N ARG A 237 6.29 11.09 6.41
CA ARG A 237 5.26 12.11 6.61
C ARG A 237 4.87 12.78 5.31
N VAL A 238 3.70 13.41 5.32
CA VAL A 238 3.23 14.27 4.25
C VAL A 238 3.89 15.65 4.36
N VAL A 239 4.43 16.16 3.25
CA VAL A 239 5.12 17.44 3.14
C VAL A 239 4.41 18.28 2.07
N THR A 240 4.01 19.50 2.40
CA THR A 240 3.41 20.43 1.43
C THR A 240 4.50 21.04 0.55
N MET A 241 4.39 20.85 -0.77
CA MET A 241 5.33 21.34 -1.78
C MET A 241 4.60 22.10 -2.88
N SER A 242 5.30 22.93 -3.64
CA SER A 242 4.74 23.71 -4.74
C SER A 242 5.14 23.13 -6.09
N ALA A 243 4.17 22.99 -7.00
CA ALA A 243 4.41 22.58 -8.39
C ALA A 243 4.71 23.76 -9.33
N ARG A 244 4.74 24.99 -8.83
CA ARG A 244 4.87 26.20 -9.68
C ARG A 244 6.23 26.24 -10.39
N PRO A 245 6.32 26.90 -11.56
CA PRO A 245 7.60 27.11 -12.25
C PRO A 245 8.63 27.89 -11.42
N GLN A 246 8.18 28.80 -10.56
CA GLN A 246 9.04 29.61 -9.70
C GLN A 246 9.80 28.75 -8.68
N ASP A 247 9.17 27.69 -8.17
CA ASP A 247 9.71 26.84 -7.09
C ASP A 247 10.41 25.58 -7.63
N THR A 248 10.73 25.55 -8.93
CA THR A 248 11.33 24.37 -9.59
C THR A 248 12.62 23.94 -8.91
N ALA A 249 13.47 24.88 -8.50
CA ALA A 249 14.76 24.56 -7.88
C ALA A 249 14.60 23.88 -6.52
N GLU A 250 13.67 24.37 -5.69
CA GLU A 250 13.39 23.78 -4.38
C GLU A 250 12.75 22.39 -4.53
N LEU A 251 11.76 22.26 -5.41
CA LEU A 251 11.12 20.98 -5.70
C LEU A 251 12.13 19.96 -6.24
N GLN A 252 12.99 20.37 -7.18
CA GLN A 252 14.02 19.50 -7.75
C GLN A 252 15.02 19.05 -6.68
N ALA A 253 15.50 19.95 -5.82
CA ALA A 253 16.42 19.61 -4.73
C ALA A 253 15.79 18.65 -3.71
N PHE A 254 14.50 18.83 -3.41
CA PHE A 254 13.74 17.92 -2.56
C PHE A 254 13.63 16.52 -3.20
N LEU A 255 13.24 16.45 -4.47
CA LEU A 255 13.07 15.19 -5.20
C LEU A 255 14.38 14.43 -5.37
N PHE A 256 15.51 15.12 -5.58
CA PHE A 256 16.84 14.48 -5.60
C PHE A 256 17.11 13.75 -4.29
N ARG A 257 16.90 14.43 -3.16
CA ARG A 257 17.12 13.81 -1.84
C ARG A 257 16.13 12.69 -1.56
N GLU A 258 14.94 12.73 -2.15
CA GLU A 258 13.89 11.74 -1.93
C GLU A 258 14.15 10.45 -2.68
N MET A 259 14.46 10.56 -3.98
CA MET A 259 14.64 9.40 -4.86
C MET A 259 16.08 8.88 -4.86
N PHE A 260 17.04 9.78 -4.66
CA PHE A 260 18.47 9.48 -4.80
C PHE A 260 19.28 10.09 -3.64
N PRO A 261 19.19 9.53 -2.42
CA PRO A 261 19.94 10.03 -1.27
C PRO A 261 21.47 10.03 -1.49
N ASP A 262 21.97 9.07 -2.28
CA ASP A 262 23.40 8.92 -2.58
C ASP A 262 23.82 9.62 -3.88
N TYR A 263 22.94 10.43 -4.49
CA TYR A 263 23.29 11.13 -5.73
C TYR A 263 24.38 12.17 -5.48
N LYS A 264 25.48 12.01 -6.20
CA LYS A 264 26.55 12.99 -6.28
C LYS A 264 26.50 13.60 -7.68
N PRO A 265 26.30 14.93 -7.80
CA PRO A 265 26.30 15.55 -9.11
C PRO A 265 27.66 15.27 -9.79
N PRO A 266 27.67 14.97 -11.09
CA PRO A 266 28.90 14.84 -11.86
C PRO A 266 29.68 16.14 -11.69
N GLY A 267 30.98 16.01 -11.42
CA GLY A 267 31.86 17.17 -11.23
C GLY A 267 31.67 18.14 -12.40
N ARG A 268 31.34 19.39 -12.06
CA ARG A 268 31.20 20.49 -13.02
C ARG A 268 32.53 20.80 -13.70
#